data_AF-A0A1P8YH52-F1
#
_entry.id   AF-A0A1P8YH52-F1
#
_cell.length_a   1.000
_cell.length_b   1.000
_cell.length_c   1.000
_cell.angle_alpha   90.00
_cell.angle_beta   90.00
_cell.angle_gamma   90.00
#
_symmetry.space_group_name_H-M   'P 1'
#
loop_
_entity.id
_entity.type
_entity.pdbx_description
1 polymer ?
#
loop_
_entity_poly.entity_id
_entity_poly.type
_entity_poly.pdbx_seq_one_letter_code
_entity_poly.pdbx_strand_id
1 'polypeptide(L)'
;MRSAHNVLMGSIDSPGSAARWMQEYVSSRFSRADFEGFIDRLDSSICADVPELAADAELQRDLKVAIRSQFRMFLGTEIPVDGARATLTVSGECHALARTIARRGLELRVLSQFDHACHRAVLGFATEFVAQQDLPPDFAVALMTMMWEQTSELMNTMLEELNTTYTRERESLLRGAFSQRIGTVREILDGTTVDVPQASARMAYPLHRSHSALIVWAEDAAPGFDPVADLEPIVLRLSRAASATDLLCVPSGARGLWAWMVDGDRLGTDPQHAALVPAGVRIAVGGEGAGIDGFRSSHREARAARSIAENGRQRRTLTRYRDVEVVSLVSQDPAARSALVERELRGMLGDDAASERLRDTVRAVLACWGNHEAAARRLGVHKNTVRYRIQRVEEVLGRDLATNRLPLELALECFDTFGR
;
A
#
# COMPACT_ATOMS: atom_id res chain seq x y z
N MET A 1 -46.24 -13.44 53.32
CA MET A 1 -45.55 -12.62 52.30
C MET A 1 -44.93 -11.31 52.82
N ARG A 2 -44.92 -11.01 54.13
CA ARG A 2 -44.26 -9.81 54.71
C ARG A 2 -42.88 -10.06 55.36
N SER A 3 -42.41 -11.31 55.41
CA SER A 3 -41.27 -11.69 56.26
C SER A 3 -39.89 -11.60 55.59
N ALA A 4 -39.81 -11.55 54.26
CA ALA A 4 -38.54 -11.39 53.53
C ALA A 4 -38.18 -9.91 53.27
N HIS A 5 -39.16 -9.01 53.34
CA HIS A 5 -38.97 -7.58 53.10
C HIS A 5 -38.20 -6.89 54.24
N ASN A 6 -38.26 -7.44 55.46
CA ASN A 6 -37.62 -6.85 56.64
C ASN A 6 -36.15 -7.27 56.85
N VAL A 7 -35.62 -8.24 56.10
CA VAL A 7 -34.22 -8.70 56.28
C VAL A 7 -33.24 -7.87 55.43
N LEU A 8 -33.71 -7.22 54.37
CA LEU A 8 -32.89 -6.36 53.49
C LEU A 8 -32.76 -4.90 53.97
N MET A 9 -33.62 -4.44 54.89
CA MET A 9 -33.59 -3.07 55.40
C MET A 9 -32.46 -2.79 56.42
N GLY A 10 -31.81 -3.83 56.94
CA GLY A 10 -30.79 -3.70 58.00
C GLY A 10 -29.38 -3.33 57.53
N SER A 11 -29.12 -3.17 56.22
CA SER A 11 -27.76 -3.03 55.68
C SER A 11 -27.70 -2.08 54.46
N ILE A 12 -28.44 -0.98 54.50
CA ILE A 12 -28.36 0.06 53.45
C ILE A 12 -26.97 0.75 53.48
N ASP A 13 -26.29 0.75 54.63
CA ASP A 13 -25.01 1.45 54.85
C ASP A 13 -23.73 0.63 54.56
N SER A 14 -23.82 -0.62 54.11
CA SER A 14 -22.63 -1.43 53.82
C SER A 14 -22.14 -1.25 52.37
N PRO A 15 -20.82 -1.12 52.11
CA PRO A 15 -20.26 -1.24 50.76
C PRO A 15 -20.79 -2.52 50.06
N GLY A 16 -21.21 -2.38 48.80
CA GLY A 16 -21.71 -3.51 47.99
C GLY A 16 -23.16 -3.93 48.26
N SER A 17 -23.95 -3.17 49.02
CA SER A 17 -25.38 -3.45 49.25
C SER A 17 -26.21 -3.39 47.95
N ALA A 18 -25.96 -2.40 47.09
CA ALA A 18 -26.59 -2.27 45.78
C ALA A 18 -26.25 -3.44 44.83
N ALA A 19 -24.99 -3.89 44.81
CA ALA A 19 -24.53 -5.01 43.99
C ALA A 19 -25.20 -6.33 44.41
N ARG A 20 -25.27 -6.60 45.72
CA ARG A 20 -25.98 -7.78 46.26
C ARG A 20 -27.47 -7.75 45.95
N TRP A 21 -28.11 -6.59 46.11
CA TRP A 21 -29.52 -6.43 45.76
C TRP A 21 -29.77 -6.69 44.28
N MET A 22 -28.91 -6.18 43.39
CA MET A 22 -29.03 -6.37 41.95
C MET A 22 -28.85 -7.85 41.55
N GLN A 23 -27.87 -8.56 42.14
CA GLN A 23 -27.70 -10.00 41.93
C GLN A 23 -28.93 -10.80 42.38
N GLU A 24 -29.47 -10.49 43.56
CA GLU A 24 -30.68 -11.15 44.06
C GLU A 24 -31.87 -10.87 43.15
N TYR A 25 -32.03 -9.63 42.68
CA TYR A 25 -33.07 -9.26 41.72
C TYR A 25 -32.96 -10.07 40.41
N VAL A 26 -31.76 -10.11 39.82
CA VAL A 26 -31.51 -10.85 38.57
C VAL A 26 -31.79 -12.34 38.74
N SER A 27 -31.39 -12.94 39.87
CA SER A 27 -31.60 -14.37 40.12
C SER A 27 -33.04 -14.78 40.44
N SER A 28 -33.83 -13.88 41.05
CA SER A 28 -35.13 -14.24 41.65
C SER A 28 -36.34 -13.63 40.94
N ARG A 29 -36.16 -12.51 40.23
CA ARG A 29 -37.25 -11.70 39.70
C ARG A 29 -37.13 -11.39 38.21
N PHE A 30 -35.91 -11.36 37.68
CA PHE A 30 -35.69 -11.02 36.27
C PHE A 30 -36.21 -12.14 35.35
N SER A 31 -37.28 -11.85 34.62
CA SER A 31 -37.97 -12.82 33.79
C SER A 31 -37.44 -12.82 32.35
N ARG A 32 -37.80 -13.86 31.59
CA ARG A 32 -37.56 -13.90 30.14
C ARG A 32 -38.27 -12.75 29.41
N ALA A 33 -39.43 -12.30 29.90
CA ALA A 33 -40.16 -11.20 29.29
C ALA A 33 -39.41 -9.86 29.47
N ASP A 34 -38.81 -9.64 30.65
CA ASP A 34 -37.98 -8.46 30.92
C ASP A 34 -36.76 -8.44 30.00
N PHE A 35 -36.14 -9.61 29.79
CA PHE A 35 -35.04 -9.77 28.85
C PHE A 35 -35.44 -9.38 27.42
N GLU A 36 -36.51 -9.97 26.85
CA GLU A 36 -36.92 -9.62 25.48
C GLU A 36 -37.31 -8.14 25.36
N GLY A 37 -38.04 -7.59 26.33
CA GLY A 37 -38.45 -6.19 26.32
C GLY A 37 -37.28 -5.19 26.43
N PHE A 38 -36.15 -5.62 26.99
CA PHE A 38 -34.91 -4.85 26.96
C PHE A 38 -34.22 -4.92 25.59
N ILE A 39 -34.12 -6.11 25.01
CA ILE A 39 -33.51 -6.31 23.68
C ILE A 39 -34.26 -5.51 22.61
N ASP A 40 -35.60 -5.56 22.61
CA ASP A 40 -36.43 -4.85 21.64
C ASP A 40 -36.28 -3.33 21.76
N ARG A 41 -36.09 -2.81 22.99
CA ARG A 41 -35.83 -1.39 23.22
C ARG A 41 -34.45 -0.98 22.70
N LEU A 42 -33.42 -1.78 22.95
CA LEU A 42 -32.07 -1.53 22.42
C LEU A 42 -32.07 -1.52 20.89
N ASP A 43 -32.65 -2.55 20.27
CA ASP A 43 -32.75 -2.66 18.81
C ASP A 43 -33.48 -1.46 18.20
N SER A 44 -34.62 -1.07 18.79
CA SER A 44 -35.40 0.08 18.33
C SER A 44 -34.63 1.40 18.45
N SER A 45 -33.96 1.63 19.58
CA SER A 45 -33.17 2.84 19.80
C SER A 45 -31.99 2.93 18.84
N ILE A 46 -31.28 1.82 18.62
CA ILE A 46 -30.12 1.77 17.73
C ILE A 46 -30.54 1.96 16.28
N CYS A 47 -31.61 1.30 15.83
CA CYS A 47 -32.10 1.48 14.46
C CYS A 47 -32.62 2.91 14.20
N ALA A 48 -33.15 3.59 15.22
CA ALA A 48 -33.58 4.98 15.09
C ALA A 48 -32.39 5.96 14.97
N ASP A 49 -31.31 5.72 15.71
CA ASP A 49 -30.13 6.59 15.74
C ASP A 49 -29.11 6.27 14.63
N VAL A 50 -29.14 5.06 14.06
CA VAL A 50 -28.18 4.57 13.06
C VAL A 50 -28.89 4.06 11.80
N PRO A 51 -29.25 4.96 10.85
CA PRO A 51 -29.98 4.61 9.63
C PRO A 51 -29.28 3.55 8.78
N GLU A 52 -27.95 3.54 8.78
CA GLU A 52 -27.13 2.55 8.06
C GLU A 52 -27.39 1.12 8.53
N LEU A 53 -27.63 0.92 9.84
CA LEU A 53 -27.99 -0.39 10.39
C LEU A 53 -29.46 -0.72 10.08
N ALA A 54 -30.34 0.27 10.07
CA ALA A 54 -31.76 0.07 9.79
C ALA A 54 -32.05 -0.28 8.32
N ALA A 55 -31.23 0.19 7.39
CA ALA A 55 -31.42 -0.01 5.95
C ALA A 55 -31.02 -1.43 5.47
N ASP A 56 -30.23 -2.17 6.24
CA ASP A 56 -29.68 -3.47 5.85
C ASP A 56 -30.19 -4.59 6.77
N ALA A 57 -31.04 -5.46 6.22
CA ALA A 57 -31.68 -6.56 6.96
C ALA A 57 -30.71 -7.62 7.49
N GLU A 58 -29.49 -7.71 6.94
CA GLU A 58 -28.44 -8.59 7.48
C GLU A 58 -27.73 -7.93 8.66
N LEU A 59 -27.41 -6.63 8.57
CA LEU A 59 -26.87 -5.87 9.70
C LEU A 59 -27.84 -5.82 10.89
N GLN A 60 -29.15 -5.67 10.65
CA GLN A 60 -30.16 -5.75 11.71
C GLN A 60 -30.18 -7.13 12.40
N ARG A 61 -29.99 -8.22 11.64
CA ARG A 61 -29.93 -9.57 12.21
C ARG A 61 -28.68 -9.75 13.06
N ASP A 62 -27.52 -9.32 12.56
CA ASP A 62 -26.26 -9.35 13.29
C ASP A 62 -26.33 -8.50 14.56
N LEU A 63 -26.97 -7.33 14.49
CA LEU A 63 -27.23 -6.44 15.63
C LEU A 63 -28.03 -7.14 16.73
N LYS A 64 -29.17 -7.74 16.39
CA LYS A 64 -30.01 -8.47 17.35
C LYS A 64 -29.26 -9.60 18.03
N VAL A 65 -28.48 -10.35 17.26
CA VAL A 65 -27.66 -11.46 17.76
C VAL A 65 -26.56 -10.94 18.69
N ALA A 66 -25.88 -9.86 18.32
CA ALA A 66 -24.84 -9.21 19.13
C ALA A 66 -25.38 -8.69 20.47
N ILE A 67 -26.46 -7.90 20.45
CA ILE A 67 -27.08 -7.36 21.67
C ILE A 67 -27.49 -8.50 22.61
N ARG A 68 -28.14 -9.53 22.07
CA ARG A 68 -28.62 -10.68 22.84
C ARG A 68 -27.50 -11.49 23.47
N SER A 69 -26.40 -11.70 22.73
CA SER A 69 -25.23 -12.41 23.22
C SER A 69 -24.54 -11.61 24.33
N GLN A 70 -24.29 -10.32 24.09
CA GLN A 70 -23.62 -9.45 25.06
C GLN A 70 -24.41 -9.32 26.36
N PHE A 71 -25.73 -9.09 26.27
CA PHE A 71 -26.54 -8.91 27.46
C PHE A 71 -26.67 -10.19 28.30
N ARG A 72 -26.66 -11.38 27.68
CA ARG A 72 -26.60 -12.65 28.41
C ARG A 72 -25.29 -12.81 29.18
N MET A 73 -24.16 -12.43 28.57
CA MET A 73 -22.88 -12.45 29.28
C MET A 73 -22.85 -11.44 30.43
N PHE A 74 -23.43 -10.25 30.23
CA PHE A 74 -23.56 -9.26 31.30
C PHE A 74 -24.37 -9.80 32.49
N LEU A 75 -25.55 -10.40 32.25
CA LEU A 75 -26.37 -10.98 33.32
C LEU A 75 -25.73 -12.19 34.01
N GLY A 76 -24.88 -12.94 33.31
CA GLY A 76 -24.16 -14.08 33.85
C GLY A 76 -22.88 -13.71 34.62
N THR A 77 -22.51 -12.44 34.66
CA THR A 77 -21.29 -11.97 35.31
C THR A 77 -21.55 -11.63 36.78
N GLU A 78 -20.74 -12.16 37.69
CA GLU A 78 -20.81 -11.78 39.10
C GLU A 78 -20.33 -10.35 39.31
N ILE A 79 -21.23 -9.47 39.75
CA ILE A 79 -20.90 -8.10 40.19
C ILE A 79 -20.01 -8.18 41.46
N PRO A 80 -18.77 -7.69 41.44
CA PRO A 80 -17.90 -7.78 42.60
C PRO A 80 -18.44 -6.92 43.75
N VAL A 81 -18.52 -7.51 44.95
CA VAL A 81 -19.11 -6.87 46.13
C VAL A 81 -18.16 -5.84 46.76
N ASP A 82 -16.85 -5.95 46.48
CA ASP A 82 -15.78 -5.14 47.10
C ASP A 82 -15.42 -3.87 46.31
N GLY A 83 -16.24 -3.46 45.34
CA GLY A 83 -15.93 -2.33 44.44
C GLY A 83 -14.83 -2.64 43.42
N ALA A 84 -14.39 -3.91 43.34
CA ALA A 84 -13.56 -4.39 42.24
C ALA A 84 -14.36 -4.37 40.93
N ARG A 85 -13.66 -4.20 39.82
CA ARG A 85 -14.28 -4.14 38.49
C ARG A 85 -14.58 -5.54 37.97
N ALA A 86 -15.75 -5.72 37.38
CA ALA A 86 -16.06 -6.95 36.66
C ALA A 86 -15.28 -6.97 35.34
N THR A 87 -14.44 -7.97 35.13
CA THR A 87 -13.77 -8.16 33.83
C THR A 87 -14.76 -8.78 32.85
N LEU A 88 -15.48 -7.94 32.11
CA LEU A 88 -16.44 -8.38 31.11
C LEU A 88 -15.76 -8.59 29.76
N THR A 89 -15.97 -9.77 29.16
CA THR A 89 -15.52 -10.09 27.81
C THR A 89 -16.56 -9.65 26.78
N VAL A 90 -16.09 -9.11 25.65
CA VAL A 90 -16.94 -8.74 24.52
C VAL A 90 -17.35 -9.99 23.74
N SER A 91 -18.62 -10.06 23.34
CA SER A 91 -19.16 -11.22 22.65
C SER A 91 -18.55 -11.43 21.26
N GLY A 92 -18.37 -12.69 20.85
CA GLY A 92 -17.94 -13.03 19.50
C GLY A 92 -18.88 -12.49 18.42
N GLU A 93 -20.17 -12.37 18.75
CA GLU A 93 -21.23 -11.79 17.92
C GLU A 93 -21.07 -10.26 17.75
N CYS A 94 -20.68 -9.53 18.80
CA CYS A 94 -20.32 -8.11 18.68
C CYS A 94 -19.13 -7.93 17.73
N HIS A 95 -18.10 -8.78 17.83
CA HIS A 95 -17.00 -8.77 16.85
C HIS A 95 -17.45 -9.14 15.44
N ALA A 96 -18.43 -10.03 15.29
CA ALA A 96 -18.99 -10.39 13.99
C ALA A 96 -19.68 -9.19 13.34
N LEU A 97 -20.51 -8.46 14.09
CA LEU A 97 -21.14 -7.22 13.63
C LEU A 97 -20.09 -6.18 13.18
N ALA A 98 -19.05 -5.94 13.97
CA ALA A 98 -17.97 -5.02 13.61
C ALA A 98 -17.25 -5.43 12.30
N ARG A 99 -17.03 -6.73 12.09
CA ARG A 99 -16.49 -7.25 10.81
C ARG A 99 -17.45 -7.05 9.65
N THR A 100 -18.75 -7.28 9.83
CA THR A 100 -19.77 -7.06 8.79
C THR A 100 -19.81 -5.59 8.37
N ILE A 101 -19.78 -4.64 9.33
CA ILE A 101 -19.71 -3.20 9.07
C ILE A 101 -18.45 -2.86 8.24
N ALA A 102 -17.28 -3.39 8.60
CA ALA A 102 -16.03 -3.19 7.86
C ALA A 102 -16.08 -3.74 6.41
N ARG A 103 -16.66 -4.94 6.23
CA ARG A 103 -16.82 -5.61 4.93
C ARG A 103 -17.77 -4.88 3.98
N ARG A 104 -18.82 -4.26 4.53
CA ARG A 104 -19.76 -3.41 3.79
C ARG A 104 -19.18 -2.03 3.45
N GLY A 105 -17.98 -1.72 3.95
CA GLY A 105 -17.29 -0.46 3.66
C GLY A 105 -17.88 0.76 4.36
N LEU A 106 -18.71 0.55 5.38
CA LEU A 106 -19.27 1.61 6.21
C LEU A 106 -18.17 2.26 7.05
N GLU A 107 -18.31 3.55 7.32
CA GLU A 107 -17.33 4.33 8.07
C GLU A 107 -17.29 3.96 9.55
N LEU A 108 -16.12 4.16 10.19
CA LEU A 108 -15.93 3.89 11.63
C LEU A 108 -16.95 4.62 12.52
N ARG A 109 -17.45 5.79 12.08
CA ARG A 109 -18.49 6.54 12.79
C ARG A 109 -19.75 5.73 13.07
N VAL A 110 -20.06 4.70 12.28
CA VAL A 110 -21.22 3.82 12.50
C VAL A 110 -21.07 3.04 13.81
N LEU A 111 -19.87 2.59 14.17
CA LEU A 111 -19.60 1.96 15.47
C LEU A 111 -19.74 2.95 16.63
N SER A 112 -19.28 4.19 16.45
CA SER A 112 -19.45 5.25 17.45
C SER A 112 -20.92 5.63 17.64
N GLN A 113 -21.70 5.72 16.56
CA GLN A 113 -23.14 5.99 16.63
C GLN A 113 -23.90 4.83 17.29
N PHE A 114 -23.53 3.59 16.97
CA PHE A 114 -24.05 2.40 17.64
C PHE A 114 -23.79 2.45 19.16
N ASP A 115 -22.58 2.78 19.57
CA ASP A 115 -22.21 2.90 20.99
C ASP A 115 -23.03 3.98 21.71
N HIS A 116 -23.15 5.17 21.13
CA HIS A 116 -23.97 6.24 21.70
C HIS A 116 -25.46 5.87 21.82
N ALA A 117 -26.01 5.16 20.82
CA ALA A 117 -27.39 4.69 20.86
C ALA A 117 -27.59 3.62 21.94
N CYS A 118 -26.64 2.70 22.10
CA CYS A 118 -26.60 1.72 23.19
C CYS A 118 -26.59 2.41 24.55
N HIS A 119 -25.70 3.37 24.78
CA HIS A 119 -25.60 4.14 26.04
C HIS A 119 -26.94 4.78 26.41
N ARG A 120 -27.57 5.47 25.44
CA ARG A 120 -28.86 6.14 25.65
C ARG A 120 -29.96 5.16 26.05
N ALA A 121 -30.04 4.04 25.33
CA ALA A 121 -31.05 3.01 25.58
C ALA A 121 -30.86 2.33 26.94
N VAL A 122 -29.62 2.02 27.34
CA VAL A 122 -29.31 1.43 28.65
C VAL A 122 -29.64 2.40 29.78
N LEU A 123 -29.29 3.68 29.63
CA LEU A 123 -29.63 4.70 30.63
C LEU A 123 -31.15 4.82 30.79
N GLY A 124 -31.89 4.90 29.67
CA GLY A 124 -33.35 4.95 29.69
C GLY A 124 -33.96 3.75 30.43
N PHE A 125 -33.51 2.54 30.09
CA PHE A 125 -33.96 1.33 30.77
C PHE A 125 -33.63 1.33 32.27
N ALA A 126 -32.41 1.70 32.66
CA ALA A 126 -32.00 1.73 34.07
C ALA A 126 -32.84 2.72 34.88
N THR A 127 -33.09 3.91 34.35
CA THR A 127 -33.92 4.92 35.04
C THR A 127 -35.35 4.45 35.25
N GLU A 128 -35.99 3.89 34.23
CA GLU A 128 -37.34 3.33 34.35
C GLU A 128 -37.38 2.13 35.30
N PHE A 129 -36.37 1.28 35.24
CA PHE A 129 -36.24 0.11 36.11
C PHE A 129 -36.21 0.52 37.58
N VAL A 130 -35.34 1.46 37.95
CA VAL A 130 -35.22 1.94 39.33
C VAL A 130 -36.47 2.67 39.79
N ALA A 131 -37.10 3.47 38.90
CA ALA A 131 -38.34 4.18 39.21
C ALA A 131 -39.53 3.25 39.52
N GLN A 132 -39.51 2.01 39.02
CA GLN A 132 -40.55 1.00 39.28
C GLN A 132 -40.34 0.23 40.60
N GLN A 133 -39.20 0.40 41.27
CA GLN A 133 -38.91 -0.27 42.53
C GLN A 133 -39.32 0.61 43.72
N ASP A 134 -39.90 0.00 44.75
CA ASP A 134 -40.19 0.68 46.03
C ASP A 134 -38.92 0.76 46.88
N LEU A 135 -37.99 1.64 46.50
CA LEU A 135 -36.67 1.81 47.12
C LEU A 135 -36.56 3.16 47.85
N PRO A 136 -35.83 3.22 48.99
CA PRO A 136 -35.45 4.48 49.61
C PRO A 136 -34.67 5.38 48.64
N PRO A 137 -34.87 6.71 48.64
CA PRO A 137 -34.22 7.62 47.70
C PRO A 137 -32.69 7.50 47.65
N ASP A 138 -32.04 7.41 48.80
CA ASP A 138 -30.58 7.29 48.90
C ASP A 138 -30.08 5.96 48.30
N PHE A 139 -30.86 4.89 48.46
CA PHE A 139 -30.54 3.58 47.88
C PHE A 139 -30.79 3.55 46.37
N ALA A 140 -31.82 4.22 45.88
CA ALA A 140 -32.09 4.36 44.46
C ALA A 140 -30.94 5.10 43.74
N VAL A 141 -30.39 6.15 44.37
CA VAL A 141 -29.20 6.86 43.87
C VAL A 141 -27.99 5.92 43.85
N ALA A 142 -27.70 5.22 44.95
CA ALA A 142 -26.59 4.27 45.01
C ALA A 142 -26.70 3.15 43.95
N LEU A 143 -27.90 2.62 43.74
CA LEU A 143 -28.18 1.61 42.73
C LEU A 143 -27.97 2.16 41.31
N MET A 144 -28.48 3.35 41.00
CA MET A 144 -28.27 4.00 39.70
C MET A 144 -26.79 4.29 39.43
N THR A 145 -26.05 4.81 40.43
CA THR A 145 -24.61 5.07 40.29
C THR A 145 -23.84 3.78 39.99
N MET A 146 -24.12 2.70 40.73
CA MET A 146 -23.51 1.39 40.48
C MET A 146 -23.85 0.87 39.07
N MET A 147 -25.12 0.93 38.65
CA MET A 147 -25.53 0.48 37.30
C MET A 147 -24.84 1.30 36.20
N TRP A 148 -24.74 2.62 36.38
CA TRP A 148 -24.07 3.52 35.44
C TRP A 148 -22.57 3.23 35.33
N GLU A 149 -21.86 3.08 36.45
CA GLU A 149 -20.42 2.79 36.47
C GLU A 149 -20.12 1.46 35.75
N GLN A 150 -20.87 0.40 36.08
CA GLN A 150 -20.70 -0.91 35.46
C GLN A 150 -20.99 -0.91 33.96
N THR A 151 -22.08 -0.26 33.54
CA THR A 151 -22.46 -0.23 32.12
C THR A 151 -21.54 0.67 31.29
N SER A 152 -21.08 1.79 31.85
CA SER A 152 -20.17 2.70 31.15
C SER A 152 -18.79 2.11 30.94
N GLU A 153 -18.23 1.42 31.94
CA GLU A 153 -16.94 0.72 31.78
C GLU A 153 -17.03 -0.39 30.73
N LEU A 154 -18.12 -1.15 30.72
CA LEU A 154 -18.37 -2.17 29.69
C LEU A 154 -18.44 -1.56 28.29
N MET A 155 -19.20 -0.47 28.11
CA MET A 155 -19.35 0.16 26.80
C MET A 155 -18.05 0.77 26.29
N ASN A 156 -17.28 1.45 27.14
CA ASN A 156 -15.95 1.95 26.76
C ASN A 156 -15.01 0.82 26.30
N THR A 157 -14.99 -0.29 27.04
CA THR A 157 -14.19 -1.48 26.69
C THR A 157 -14.65 -2.07 25.36
N MET A 158 -15.97 -2.24 25.16
CA MET A 158 -16.54 -2.72 23.91
C MET A 158 -16.16 -1.81 22.74
N LEU A 159 -16.28 -0.49 22.88
CA LEU A 159 -15.96 0.46 21.81
C LEU A 159 -14.48 0.34 21.39
N GLU A 160 -13.54 0.33 22.34
CA GLU A 160 -12.11 0.20 22.05
C GLU A 160 -11.77 -1.13 21.34
N GLU A 161 -12.34 -2.23 21.83
CA GLU A 161 -12.09 -3.57 21.31
C GLU A 161 -12.73 -3.79 19.92
N LEU A 162 -13.95 -3.29 19.72
CA LEU A 162 -14.64 -3.36 18.43
C LEU A 162 -14.03 -2.42 17.39
N ASN A 163 -13.54 -1.23 17.78
CA ASN A 163 -12.77 -0.37 16.90
C ASN A 163 -11.50 -1.07 16.41
N THR A 164 -10.78 -1.75 17.31
CA THR A 164 -9.60 -2.54 16.95
C THR A 164 -9.95 -3.66 15.97
N THR A 165 -11.07 -4.34 16.20
CA THR A 165 -11.57 -5.42 15.32
C THR A 165 -11.95 -4.89 13.93
N TYR A 166 -12.69 -3.79 13.88
CA TYR A 166 -13.07 -3.12 12.64
C TYR A 166 -11.84 -2.69 11.85
N THR A 167 -10.90 -1.98 12.49
CA THR A 167 -9.71 -1.45 11.82
C THR A 167 -8.87 -2.59 11.24
N ARG A 168 -8.68 -3.67 12.02
CA ARG A 168 -7.97 -4.86 11.54
C ARG A 168 -8.65 -5.53 10.34
N GLU A 169 -9.98 -5.66 10.37
CA GLU A 169 -10.74 -6.24 9.25
C GLU A 169 -10.67 -5.34 8.01
N ARG A 170 -10.84 -4.02 8.20
CA ARG A 170 -10.75 -3.01 7.13
C ARG A 170 -9.37 -3.04 6.46
N GLU A 171 -8.31 -3.06 7.26
CA GLU A 171 -6.94 -3.22 6.77
C GLU A 171 -6.71 -4.57 6.08
N SER A 172 -7.27 -5.65 6.62
CA SER A 172 -7.15 -6.99 6.03
C SER A 172 -7.80 -7.07 4.65
N LEU A 173 -8.98 -6.46 4.48
CA LEU A 173 -9.68 -6.41 3.19
C LEU A 173 -8.90 -5.59 2.16
N LEU A 174 -8.36 -4.43 2.57
CA LEU A 174 -7.50 -3.60 1.72
C LEU A 174 -6.20 -4.35 1.36
N ARG A 175 -5.56 -5.01 2.34
CA ARG A 175 -4.38 -5.84 2.13
C ARG A 175 -4.68 -7.07 1.27
N GLY A 176 -5.87 -7.65 1.35
CA GLY A 176 -6.28 -8.85 0.61
C GLY A 176 -6.41 -8.58 -0.89
N ALA A 177 -7.12 -7.51 -1.27
CA ALA A 177 -7.24 -7.09 -2.67
C ALA A 177 -5.88 -6.69 -3.26
N PHE A 178 -5.05 -6.00 -2.48
CA PHE A 178 -3.71 -5.60 -2.90
C PHE A 178 -2.74 -6.79 -3.00
N SER A 179 -2.79 -7.72 -2.05
CA SER A 179 -1.99 -8.96 -2.08
C SER A 179 -2.39 -9.85 -3.25
N GLN A 180 -3.69 -9.92 -3.58
CA GLN A 180 -4.17 -10.65 -4.75
C GLN A 180 -3.61 -10.04 -6.04
N ARG A 181 -3.63 -8.71 -6.16
CA ARG A 181 -3.02 -7.99 -7.30
C ARG A 181 -1.52 -8.25 -7.41
N ILE A 182 -0.77 -8.13 -6.31
CA ILE A 182 0.68 -8.43 -6.29
C ILE A 182 0.93 -9.90 -6.70
N GLY A 183 0.14 -10.82 -6.15
CA GLY A 183 0.23 -12.26 -6.46
C GLY A 183 0.02 -12.54 -7.94
N THR A 184 -1.06 -12.01 -8.53
CA THR A 184 -1.34 -12.17 -9.97
C THR A 184 -0.24 -11.56 -10.84
N VAL A 185 0.30 -10.39 -10.48
CA VAL A 185 1.42 -9.78 -11.21
C VAL A 185 2.66 -10.68 -11.17
N ARG A 186 3.01 -11.24 -10.00
CA ARG A 186 4.13 -12.18 -9.89
C ARG A 186 3.90 -13.46 -10.69
N GLU A 187 2.72 -14.06 -10.60
CA GLU A 187 2.34 -15.25 -11.40
C GLU A 187 2.53 -15.00 -12.90
N ILE A 188 2.10 -13.83 -13.40
CA ILE A 188 2.29 -13.43 -14.79
C ILE A 188 3.79 -13.31 -15.10
N LEU A 189 4.55 -12.59 -14.29
CA LEU A 189 5.97 -12.34 -14.51
C LEU A 189 6.84 -13.61 -14.45
N ASP A 190 6.45 -14.57 -13.62
CA ASP A 190 7.11 -15.88 -13.50
C ASP A 190 6.82 -16.81 -14.70
N GLY A 191 5.96 -16.38 -15.63
CA GLY A 191 5.63 -17.11 -16.85
C GLY A 191 4.53 -18.16 -16.66
N THR A 192 3.78 -18.10 -15.56
CA THR A 192 2.64 -19.00 -15.33
C THR A 192 1.55 -18.73 -16.38
N THR A 193 0.95 -19.79 -16.93
CA THR A 193 -0.21 -19.67 -17.82
C THR A 193 -1.40 -19.21 -17.00
N VAL A 194 -1.93 -18.03 -17.31
CA VAL A 194 -3.09 -17.44 -16.63
C VAL A 194 -4.19 -17.10 -17.63
N ASP A 195 -5.43 -17.15 -17.15
CA ASP A 195 -6.59 -16.68 -17.91
C ASP A 195 -6.61 -15.13 -17.92
N VAL A 196 -6.40 -14.54 -19.11
CA VAL A 196 -6.21 -13.09 -19.30
C VAL A 196 -7.42 -12.26 -18.83
N PRO A 197 -8.67 -12.59 -19.21
CA PRO A 197 -9.87 -11.98 -18.64
C PRO A 197 -9.93 -12.00 -17.12
N GLN A 198 -9.67 -13.16 -16.50
CA GLN A 198 -9.72 -13.30 -15.04
C GLN A 198 -8.62 -12.50 -14.34
N ALA A 199 -7.39 -12.55 -14.87
CA ALA A 199 -6.27 -11.78 -14.36
C ALA A 199 -6.52 -10.27 -14.50
N SER A 200 -7.09 -9.83 -15.63
CA SER A 200 -7.47 -8.42 -15.84
C SER A 200 -8.48 -7.93 -14.81
N ALA A 201 -9.51 -8.74 -14.51
CA ALA A 201 -10.52 -8.42 -13.51
C ALA A 201 -9.93 -8.35 -12.08
N ARG A 202 -9.08 -9.31 -11.69
CA ARG A 202 -8.42 -9.33 -10.37
C ARG A 202 -7.52 -8.12 -10.14
N MET A 203 -6.84 -7.66 -11.18
CA MET A 203 -5.96 -6.49 -11.10
C MET A 203 -6.67 -5.16 -11.35
N ALA A 204 -7.89 -5.20 -11.88
CA ALA A 204 -8.61 -4.04 -12.43
C ALA A 204 -7.76 -3.30 -13.48
N TYR A 205 -7.10 -4.05 -14.37
CA TYR A 205 -6.17 -3.52 -15.38
C TYR A 205 -6.28 -4.30 -16.70
N PRO A 206 -6.37 -3.64 -17.87
CA PRO A 206 -6.69 -4.30 -19.13
C PRO A 206 -5.47 -4.96 -19.81
N LEU A 207 -5.11 -6.19 -19.42
CA LEU A 207 -3.93 -6.93 -19.92
C LEU A 207 -3.87 -7.24 -21.42
N HIS A 208 -4.94 -7.00 -22.16
CA HIS A 208 -5.00 -7.25 -23.61
C HIS A 208 -4.42 -6.09 -24.43
N ARG A 209 -4.17 -4.93 -23.80
CA ARG A 209 -3.67 -3.73 -24.47
C ARG A 209 -2.15 -3.71 -24.55
N SER A 210 -1.60 -2.64 -25.11
CA SER A 210 -0.17 -2.38 -25.07
C SER A 210 0.25 -1.78 -23.73
N HIS A 211 1.41 -2.20 -23.23
CA HIS A 211 1.88 -1.89 -21.91
C HIS A 211 3.32 -1.36 -21.95
N SER A 212 3.55 -0.29 -21.21
CA SER A 212 4.89 0.20 -20.88
C SER A 212 5.11 0.06 -19.38
N ALA A 213 6.11 -0.72 -18.99
CA ALA A 213 6.47 -0.94 -17.60
C ALA A 213 7.47 0.12 -17.12
N LEU A 214 7.29 0.53 -15.86
CA LEU A 214 8.19 1.41 -15.16
C LEU A 214 8.66 0.72 -13.88
N ILE A 215 9.92 0.94 -13.54
CA ILE A 215 10.45 0.64 -12.23
C ILE A 215 10.93 1.94 -11.62
N VAL A 216 10.31 2.32 -10.51
CA VAL A 216 10.62 3.54 -9.76
C VAL A 216 11.27 3.14 -8.45
N TRP A 217 12.38 3.78 -8.08
CA TRP A 217 13.06 3.51 -6.81
C TRP A 217 13.68 4.77 -6.21
N ALA A 218 13.75 4.80 -4.88
CA ALA A 218 14.39 5.87 -4.12
C ALA A 218 15.83 5.52 -3.75
N GLU A 219 16.80 6.35 -4.14
CA GLU A 219 18.24 6.20 -3.86
C GLU A 219 18.57 6.34 -2.37
N ASP A 220 17.89 7.26 -1.67
CA ASP A 220 18.00 7.51 -0.22
C ASP A 220 16.60 7.69 0.39
N ALA A 221 16.07 6.63 0.98
CA ALA A 221 14.74 6.60 1.60
C ALA A 221 14.86 7.01 3.07
N ALA A 222 14.08 8.02 3.46
CA ALA A 222 14.00 8.46 4.85
C ALA A 222 13.35 7.38 5.74
N PRO A 223 13.60 7.41 7.07
CA PRO A 223 12.84 6.60 8.02
C PRO A 223 11.33 6.85 7.86
N GLY A 224 10.54 5.78 7.72
CA GLY A 224 9.09 5.87 7.51
C GLY A 224 8.65 6.02 6.04
N PHE A 225 9.56 5.91 5.07
CA PHE A 225 9.23 5.88 3.65
C PHE A 225 8.27 4.73 3.30
N ASP A 226 7.17 5.06 2.63
CA ASP A 226 6.20 4.11 2.08
C ASP A 226 6.25 4.17 0.55
N PRO A 227 6.74 3.12 -0.14
CA PRO A 227 6.81 3.08 -1.60
C PRO A 227 5.49 3.39 -2.31
N VAL A 228 4.35 3.02 -1.74
CA VAL A 228 3.05 3.30 -2.35
C VAL A 228 2.70 4.77 -2.13
N ALA A 229 2.69 5.24 -0.88
CA ALA A 229 2.30 6.61 -0.56
C ALA A 229 3.24 7.66 -1.20
N ASP A 230 4.55 7.37 -1.29
CA ASP A 230 5.56 8.33 -1.72
C ASP A 230 5.86 8.26 -3.24
N LEU A 231 5.86 7.06 -3.85
CA LEU A 231 6.21 6.91 -5.28
C LEU A 231 5.01 6.90 -6.22
N GLU A 232 3.84 6.42 -5.78
CA GLU A 232 2.64 6.38 -6.64
C GLU A 232 2.22 7.77 -7.14
N PRO A 233 2.27 8.86 -6.33
CA PRO A 233 1.99 10.21 -6.83
C PRO A 233 2.92 10.65 -7.96
N ILE A 234 4.18 10.20 -7.96
CA ILE A 234 5.16 10.51 -9.01
C ILE A 234 4.77 9.78 -10.30
N VAL A 235 4.43 8.49 -10.20
CA VAL A 235 3.98 7.69 -11.34
C VAL A 235 2.68 8.26 -11.92
N LEU A 236 1.75 8.72 -11.08
CA LEU A 236 0.51 9.37 -11.51
C LEU A 236 0.74 10.69 -12.28
N ARG A 237 1.73 11.49 -11.88
CA ARG A 237 2.10 12.69 -12.65
C ARG A 237 2.68 12.33 -14.01
N LEU A 238 3.52 11.30 -14.06
CA LEU A 238 4.12 10.82 -15.30
C LEU A 238 3.10 10.19 -16.24
N SER A 239 2.15 9.40 -15.72
CA SER A 239 1.09 8.79 -16.52
C SER A 239 0.24 9.86 -17.21
N ARG A 240 -0.10 10.94 -16.49
CA ARG A 240 -0.82 12.09 -17.06
C ARG A 240 -0.01 12.82 -18.12
N ALA A 241 1.28 13.05 -17.88
CA ALA A 241 2.16 13.71 -18.85
C ALA A 241 2.37 12.87 -20.11
N ALA A 242 2.40 11.54 -19.97
CA ALA A 242 2.49 10.60 -21.07
C ALA A 242 1.13 10.28 -21.73
N SER A 243 0.03 10.87 -21.26
CA SER A 243 -1.34 10.61 -21.73
C SER A 243 -1.76 9.14 -21.64
N ALA A 244 -1.27 8.41 -20.63
CA ALA A 244 -1.64 7.02 -20.39
C ALA A 244 -3.12 6.90 -20.00
N THR A 245 -3.79 5.87 -20.51
CA THR A 245 -5.22 5.65 -20.29
C THR A 245 -5.51 4.89 -19.00
N ASP A 246 -4.66 3.92 -18.66
CA ASP A 246 -4.75 3.10 -17.46
C ASP A 246 -3.40 3.00 -16.77
N LEU A 247 -3.41 2.83 -15.44
CA LEU A 247 -2.23 2.70 -14.61
C LEU A 247 -2.40 1.59 -13.58
N LEU A 248 -1.41 0.70 -13.48
CA LEU A 248 -1.28 -0.30 -12.43
C LEU A 248 -0.01 -0.03 -11.62
N CYS A 249 -0.13 0.10 -10.30
CA CYS A 249 1.01 0.26 -9.38
C CYS A 249 1.11 -0.94 -8.43
N VAL A 250 2.32 -1.44 -8.23
CA VAL A 250 2.62 -2.64 -7.44
C VAL A 250 3.94 -2.44 -6.68
N PRO A 251 3.98 -2.52 -5.34
CA PRO A 251 5.21 -2.36 -4.60
C PRO A 251 6.15 -3.53 -4.90
N SER A 252 7.41 -3.19 -5.16
CA SER A 252 8.45 -4.16 -5.52
C SER A 252 9.40 -4.51 -4.37
N GLY A 253 9.37 -3.71 -3.31
CA GLY A 253 10.17 -3.88 -2.10
C GLY A 253 10.08 -2.62 -1.23
N ALA A 254 10.92 -2.53 -0.21
CA ALA A 254 10.88 -1.44 0.78
C ALA A 254 11.15 -0.03 0.21
N ARG A 255 11.67 0.08 -1.01
CA ARG A 255 12.14 1.35 -1.60
C ARG A 255 11.80 1.50 -3.08
N GLY A 256 10.88 0.69 -3.59
CA GLY A 256 10.61 0.63 -5.01
C GLY A 256 9.18 0.24 -5.37
N LEU A 257 8.74 0.75 -6.51
CA LEU A 257 7.41 0.56 -7.07
C LEU A 257 7.56 0.11 -8.53
N TRP A 258 6.88 -0.97 -8.90
CA TRP A 258 6.64 -1.33 -10.28
C TRP A 258 5.34 -0.68 -10.74
N ALA A 259 5.32 -0.21 -11.98
CA ALA A 259 4.10 0.28 -12.58
C ALA A 259 3.97 -0.15 -14.03
N TRP A 260 2.74 -0.24 -14.53
CA TRP A 260 2.44 -0.46 -15.94
C TRP A 260 1.43 0.58 -16.41
N MET A 261 1.73 1.18 -17.54
CA MET A 261 0.86 2.15 -18.22
C MET A 261 0.35 1.56 -19.52
N VAL A 262 -0.91 1.87 -19.85
CA VAL A 262 -1.48 1.62 -21.17
C VAL A 262 -1.29 2.85 -22.05
N ASP A 263 -0.89 2.64 -23.31
CA ASP A 263 -0.63 3.70 -24.30
C ASP A 263 0.48 4.70 -23.89
N GLY A 264 1.45 4.25 -23.08
CA GLY A 264 2.50 5.09 -22.48
C GLY A 264 3.80 5.24 -23.28
N ASP A 265 3.89 4.86 -24.56
CA ASP A 265 5.13 4.80 -25.37
C ASP A 265 5.90 6.14 -25.45
N ARG A 266 5.24 7.26 -25.12
CA ARG A 266 5.86 8.60 -25.12
C ARG A 266 6.70 8.88 -23.88
N LEU A 267 6.66 8.04 -22.85
CA LEU A 267 7.34 8.34 -21.59
C LEU A 267 8.87 8.43 -21.78
N GLY A 268 9.45 9.55 -21.35
CA GLY A 268 10.88 9.85 -21.49
C GLY A 268 11.32 10.27 -22.89
N THR A 269 10.41 10.37 -23.87
CA THR A 269 10.70 11.02 -25.18
C THR A 269 10.79 12.53 -25.05
N ASP A 270 9.94 13.12 -24.21
CA ASP A 270 10.04 14.52 -23.82
C ASP A 270 10.98 14.67 -22.60
N PRO A 271 12.03 15.52 -22.69
CA PRO A 271 12.88 15.87 -21.55
C PRO A 271 12.12 16.38 -20.32
N GLN A 272 10.93 16.97 -20.52
CA GLN A 272 10.07 17.44 -19.42
C GLN A 272 9.65 16.33 -18.47
N HIS A 273 9.55 15.07 -18.94
CA HIS A 273 9.21 13.95 -18.06
C HIS A 273 10.26 13.75 -16.96
N ALA A 274 11.55 13.94 -17.28
CA ALA A 274 12.62 13.81 -16.30
C ALA A 274 12.53 14.91 -15.22
N ALA A 275 12.04 16.09 -15.57
CA ALA A 275 11.85 17.21 -14.65
C ALA A 275 10.69 17.00 -13.64
N LEU A 276 9.77 16.07 -13.92
CA LEU A 276 8.66 15.72 -13.01
C LEU A 276 9.08 14.76 -11.88
N VAL A 277 10.29 14.20 -11.98
CA VAL A 277 10.85 13.25 -11.03
C VAL A 277 11.66 14.00 -9.97
N PRO A 278 11.31 13.90 -8.68
CA PRO A 278 12.06 14.54 -7.60
C PRO A 278 13.50 14.05 -7.50
N ALA A 279 14.37 14.88 -6.92
CA ALA A 279 15.72 14.46 -6.55
C ALA A 279 15.69 13.24 -5.61
N GLY A 280 16.62 12.30 -5.80
CA GLY A 280 16.69 11.06 -5.03
C GLY A 280 15.74 9.95 -5.50
N VAL A 281 14.90 10.19 -6.50
CA VAL A 281 14.08 9.16 -7.15
C VAL A 281 14.60 8.90 -8.56
N ARG A 282 14.66 7.62 -8.95
CA ARG A 282 15.04 7.20 -10.31
C ARG A 282 14.00 6.29 -10.92
N ILE A 283 13.96 6.31 -12.25
CA ILE A 283 12.96 5.62 -13.04
C ILE A 283 13.63 4.91 -14.21
N ALA A 284 13.25 3.65 -14.41
CA ALA A 284 13.61 2.86 -15.56
C ALA A 284 12.33 2.50 -16.33
N VAL A 285 12.37 2.63 -17.65
CA VAL A 285 11.19 2.46 -18.52
C VAL A 285 11.49 1.37 -19.55
N GLY A 286 10.61 0.38 -19.64
CA GLY A 286 10.64 -0.64 -20.70
C GLY A 286 10.02 -0.14 -22.00
N GLY A 287 10.28 -0.83 -23.10
CA GLY A 287 9.60 -0.59 -24.36
C GLY A 287 8.13 -1.01 -24.31
N GLU A 288 7.32 -0.44 -25.20
CA GLU A 288 5.92 -0.84 -25.34
C GLU A 288 5.81 -2.27 -25.87
N GLY A 289 4.96 -3.09 -25.25
CA GLY A 289 4.64 -4.43 -25.73
C GLY A 289 3.15 -4.75 -25.63
N ALA A 290 2.63 -5.53 -26.57
CA ALA A 290 1.21 -5.89 -26.63
C ALA A 290 0.85 -7.12 -25.79
N GLY A 291 -0.31 -7.07 -25.13
CA GLY A 291 -0.90 -8.18 -24.41
C GLY A 291 -0.10 -8.63 -23.19
N ILE A 292 -0.38 -9.84 -22.70
CA ILE A 292 0.31 -10.41 -21.53
C ILE A 292 1.82 -10.61 -21.76
N ASP A 293 2.24 -10.92 -22.98
CA ASP A 293 3.66 -11.06 -23.29
C ASP A 293 4.37 -9.70 -23.33
N GLY A 294 3.68 -8.67 -23.81
CA GLY A 294 4.11 -7.28 -23.71
C GLY A 294 4.23 -6.78 -22.28
N PHE A 295 3.28 -7.15 -21.42
CA PHE A 295 3.34 -6.87 -19.98
C PHE A 295 4.63 -7.43 -19.35
N ARG A 296 5.03 -8.66 -19.74
CA ARG A 296 6.24 -9.34 -19.29
C ARG A 296 7.52 -8.76 -19.88
N SER A 297 7.56 -8.59 -21.21
CA SER A 297 8.76 -8.12 -21.92
C SER A 297 9.10 -6.70 -21.49
N SER A 298 8.10 -5.81 -21.42
CA SER A 298 8.31 -4.43 -20.99
C SER A 298 8.87 -4.36 -19.56
N HIS A 299 8.38 -5.19 -18.64
CA HIS A 299 8.95 -5.25 -17.29
C HIS A 299 10.39 -5.78 -17.27
N ARG A 300 10.70 -6.80 -18.07
CA ARG A 300 12.07 -7.32 -18.22
C ARG A 300 13.03 -6.25 -18.74
N GLU A 301 12.61 -5.49 -19.74
CA GLU A 301 13.34 -4.37 -20.31
C GLU A 301 13.54 -3.24 -19.30
N ALA A 302 12.51 -2.89 -18.51
CA ALA A 302 12.63 -1.92 -17.44
C ALA A 302 13.63 -2.38 -16.35
N ARG A 303 13.69 -3.68 -16.02
CA ARG A 303 14.70 -4.24 -15.11
C ARG A 303 16.12 -4.12 -15.67
N ALA A 304 16.28 -4.39 -16.96
CA ALA A 304 17.55 -4.21 -17.66
C ALA A 304 17.99 -2.73 -17.64
N ALA A 305 17.10 -1.80 -17.98
CA ALA A 305 17.36 -0.37 -17.92
C ALA A 305 17.71 0.11 -16.50
N ARG A 306 17.04 -0.42 -15.48
CA ARG A 306 17.37 -0.15 -14.06
C ARG A 306 18.79 -0.60 -13.72
N SER A 307 19.18 -1.81 -14.14
CA SER A 307 20.54 -2.32 -13.90
C SER A 307 21.60 -1.39 -14.50
N ILE A 308 21.36 -0.86 -15.70
CA ILE A 308 22.25 0.14 -16.31
C ILE A 308 22.26 1.44 -15.51
N ALA A 309 21.10 1.93 -15.08
CA ALA A 309 21.01 3.15 -14.27
C ALA A 309 21.74 3.00 -12.92
N GLU A 310 21.67 1.83 -12.27
CA GLU A 310 22.32 1.55 -10.99
C GLU A 310 23.83 1.36 -11.10
N ASN A 311 24.30 0.68 -12.15
CA ASN A 311 25.71 0.33 -12.32
C ASN A 311 26.50 1.29 -13.23
N GLY A 312 25.81 2.14 -13.96
CA GLY A 312 26.41 3.13 -14.86
C GLY A 312 26.99 4.33 -14.12
N ARG A 313 27.98 4.97 -14.74
CA ARG A 313 28.60 6.21 -14.25
C ARG A 313 27.65 7.40 -14.31
N GLN A 314 26.72 7.40 -15.27
CA GLN A 314 25.76 8.48 -15.46
C GLN A 314 24.56 8.29 -14.55
N ARG A 315 24.36 9.22 -13.61
CA ARG A 315 23.18 9.26 -12.74
C ARG A 315 21.98 9.91 -13.43
N ARG A 316 21.41 9.23 -14.42
CA ARG A 316 20.19 9.68 -15.09
C ARG A 316 18.97 9.42 -14.20
N THR A 317 18.12 10.43 -14.05
CA THR A 317 16.87 10.34 -13.30
C THR A 317 15.86 9.40 -14.00
N LEU A 318 15.84 9.43 -15.33
CA LEU A 318 14.97 8.59 -16.16
C LEU A 318 15.84 7.87 -17.20
N THR A 319 15.74 6.54 -17.25
CA THR A 319 16.47 5.69 -18.19
C THR A 319 15.49 4.82 -18.97
N ARG A 320 15.39 5.00 -20.28
CA ARG A 320 14.57 4.13 -21.14
C ARG A 320 15.42 2.98 -21.65
N TYR A 321 14.85 1.79 -21.71
CA TYR A 321 15.51 0.61 -22.24
C TYR A 321 15.98 0.83 -23.68
N ARG A 322 15.16 1.44 -24.55
CA ARG A 322 15.53 1.77 -25.94
C ARG A 322 16.81 2.63 -26.05
N ASP A 323 17.13 3.44 -25.04
CA ASP A 323 18.34 4.29 -25.04
C ASP A 323 19.60 3.53 -24.57
N VAL A 324 19.43 2.35 -23.96
CA VAL A 324 20.52 1.56 -23.35
C VAL A 324 20.49 0.09 -23.75
N GLU A 325 19.66 -0.29 -24.73
CA GLU A 325 19.37 -1.68 -25.10
C GLU A 325 20.64 -2.42 -25.49
N VAL A 326 21.41 -1.85 -26.42
CA VAL A 326 22.65 -2.45 -26.92
C VAL A 326 23.67 -2.64 -25.79
N VAL A 327 23.85 -1.60 -24.97
CA VAL A 327 24.76 -1.65 -23.81
C VAL A 327 24.28 -2.68 -22.78
N SER A 328 22.97 -2.80 -22.56
CA SER A 328 22.36 -3.80 -21.68
C SER A 328 22.59 -5.23 -22.15
N LEU A 329 22.52 -5.48 -23.46
CA LEU A 329 22.80 -6.79 -24.03
C LEU A 329 24.28 -7.18 -23.87
N VAL A 330 25.20 -6.25 -24.13
CA VAL A 330 26.65 -6.49 -23.95
C VAL A 330 27.02 -6.67 -22.47
N SER A 331 26.28 -6.02 -21.56
CA SER A 331 26.55 -6.05 -20.12
C SER A 331 26.12 -7.33 -19.40
N GLN A 332 25.53 -8.31 -20.11
CA GLN A 332 25.21 -9.61 -19.53
C GLN A 332 26.47 -10.41 -19.16
N ASP A 333 27.61 -10.12 -19.80
CA ASP A 333 28.93 -10.67 -19.47
C ASP A 333 29.93 -9.53 -19.22
N PRO A 334 30.13 -9.10 -17.96
CA PRO A 334 31.06 -8.02 -17.63
C PRO A 334 32.51 -8.29 -18.05
N ALA A 335 32.95 -9.55 -18.05
CA ALA A 335 34.31 -9.91 -18.43
C ALA A 335 34.49 -9.78 -19.95
N ALA A 336 33.53 -10.27 -20.74
CA ALA A 336 33.54 -10.08 -22.19
C ALA A 336 33.43 -8.60 -22.58
N ARG A 337 32.62 -7.82 -21.86
CA ARG A 337 32.51 -6.36 -22.03
C ARG A 337 33.85 -5.66 -21.79
N SER A 338 34.50 -5.90 -20.65
CA SER A 338 35.80 -5.27 -20.36
C SER A 338 36.88 -5.71 -21.35
N ALA A 339 36.90 -6.98 -21.76
CA ALA A 339 37.82 -7.45 -22.80
C ALA A 339 37.56 -6.79 -24.18
N LEU A 340 36.30 -6.48 -24.53
CA LEU A 340 35.95 -5.70 -25.72
C LEU A 340 36.48 -4.27 -25.59
N VAL A 341 36.20 -3.60 -24.47
CA VAL A 341 36.65 -2.22 -24.20
C VAL A 341 38.17 -2.13 -24.26
N GLU A 342 38.89 -3.04 -23.60
CA GLU A 342 40.36 -3.05 -23.59
C GLU A 342 40.97 -3.30 -24.97
N ARG A 343 40.36 -4.18 -25.77
CA ARG A 343 40.84 -4.52 -27.10
C ARG A 343 40.61 -3.39 -28.10
N GLU A 344 39.40 -2.82 -28.13
CA GLU A 344 39.01 -1.85 -29.16
C GLU A 344 39.40 -0.41 -28.79
N LEU A 345 39.55 -0.08 -27.51
CA LEU A 345 39.98 1.26 -27.07
C LEU A 345 41.43 1.31 -26.59
N ARG A 346 42.27 0.37 -27.04
CA ARG A 346 43.69 0.34 -26.68
C ARG A 346 44.36 1.70 -26.90
N GLY A 347 45.11 2.15 -25.91
CA GLY A 347 45.79 3.46 -25.89
C GLY A 347 44.85 4.68 -25.88
N MET A 348 43.54 4.47 -25.69
CA MET A 348 42.53 5.50 -25.48
C MET A 348 41.75 5.29 -24.17
N LEU A 349 42.21 4.43 -23.26
CA LEU A 349 41.53 4.16 -21.97
C LEU A 349 41.88 5.17 -20.86
N GLY A 350 42.84 6.07 -21.09
CA GLY A 350 43.28 7.05 -20.09
C GLY A 350 42.18 8.00 -19.66
N ASP A 351 42.17 8.40 -18.38
CA ASP A 351 41.32 9.47 -17.87
C ASP A 351 41.94 10.87 -18.11
N ASP A 352 43.05 10.94 -18.85
CA ASP A 352 43.70 12.18 -19.24
C ASP A 352 43.00 12.86 -20.42
N ALA A 353 43.14 14.19 -20.49
CA ALA A 353 42.50 15.00 -21.52
C ALA A 353 42.94 14.64 -22.96
N ALA A 354 44.10 14.00 -23.15
CA ALA A 354 44.51 13.57 -24.48
C ALA A 354 43.73 12.33 -24.92
N SER A 355 43.62 11.31 -24.05
CA SER A 355 42.81 10.12 -24.28
C SER A 355 41.32 10.46 -24.51
N GLU A 356 40.77 11.38 -23.72
CA GLU A 356 39.40 11.87 -23.89
C GLU A 356 39.18 12.52 -25.27
N ARG A 357 40.09 13.43 -25.67
CA ARG A 357 40.03 14.06 -27.00
C ARG A 357 40.13 13.05 -28.14
N LEU A 358 40.88 11.96 -27.97
CA LEU A 358 40.96 10.89 -28.99
C LEU A 358 39.63 10.16 -29.08
N ARG A 359 39.03 9.74 -27.95
CA ARG A 359 37.70 9.11 -27.92
C ARG A 359 36.64 10.01 -28.55
N ASP A 360 36.64 11.31 -28.24
CA ASP A 360 35.71 12.28 -28.84
C ASP A 360 35.89 12.42 -30.35
N THR A 361 37.15 12.43 -30.81
CA THR A 361 37.44 12.51 -32.24
C THR A 361 36.96 11.27 -32.98
N VAL A 362 37.21 10.08 -32.42
CA VAL A 362 36.72 8.82 -32.99
C VAL A 362 35.19 8.82 -33.03
N ARG A 363 34.52 9.15 -31.93
CA ARG A 363 33.04 9.22 -31.87
C ARG A 363 32.46 10.14 -32.94
N ALA A 364 33.05 11.32 -33.13
CA ALA A 364 32.59 12.28 -34.14
C ALA A 364 32.80 11.76 -35.57
N VAL A 365 33.94 11.11 -35.85
CA VAL A 365 34.23 10.54 -37.18
C VAL A 365 33.30 9.39 -37.51
N LEU A 366 33.04 8.50 -36.54
CA LEU A 366 32.10 7.39 -36.69
C LEU A 366 30.66 7.90 -36.93
N ALA A 367 30.20 8.87 -36.13
CA ALA A 367 28.89 9.51 -36.32
C ALA A 367 28.75 10.20 -37.69
N CYS A 368 29.86 10.64 -38.30
CA CYS A 368 29.90 11.25 -39.62
C CYS A 368 30.28 10.26 -40.75
N TRP A 369 30.14 8.94 -40.51
CA TRP A 369 30.41 7.89 -41.50
C TRP A 369 31.82 7.97 -42.13
N GLY A 370 32.82 8.38 -41.33
CA GLY A 370 34.20 8.55 -41.79
C GLY A 370 34.51 9.92 -42.40
N ASN A 371 33.54 10.83 -42.52
CA ASN A 371 33.79 12.17 -43.08
C ASN A 371 34.52 13.07 -42.07
N HIS A 372 35.83 13.22 -42.26
CA HIS A 372 36.68 14.03 -41.38
C HIS A 372 36.34 15.52 -41.38
N GLU A 373 35.83 16.07 -42.48
CA GLU A 373 35.46 17.49 -42.55
C GLU A 373 34.16 17.75 -41.76
N ALA A 374 33.17 16.87 -41.90
CA ALA A 374 31.95 16.92 -41.12
C ALA A 374 32.24 16.74 -39.62
N ALA A 375 33.11 15.79 -39.26
CA ALA A 375 33.55 15.59 -37.88
C ALA A 375 34.30 16.80 -37.32
N ALA A 376 35.16 17.44 -38.12
CA ALA A 376 35.88 18.66 -37.73
C ALA A 376 34.93 19.82 -37.41
N ARG A 377 33.90 20.03 -38.25
CA ARG A 377 32.84 21.02 -37.98
C ARG A 377 32.11 20.71 -36.68
N ARG A 378 31.75 19.45 -36.43
CA ARG A 378 31.05 19.01 -35.21
C ARG A 378 31.90 19.22 -33.94
N LEU A 379 33.21 19.03 -34.04
CA LEU A 379 34.15 19.20 -32.93
C LEU A 379 34.66 20.63 -32.75
N GLY A 380 34.35 21.56 -33.67
CA GLY A 380 34.88 22.92 -33.64
C GLY A 380 36.39 23.02 -33.84
N VAL A 381 37.00 22.08 -34.57
CA VAL A 381 38.45 22.04 -34.84
C VAL A 381 38.75 22.04 -36.33
N HIS A 382 40.01 22.28 -36.70
CA HIS A 382 40.44 22.21 -38.10
C HIS A 382 40.49 20.74 -38.60
N LYS A 383 40.16 20.51 -39.88
CA LYS A 383 40.15 19.16 -40.51
C LYS A 383 41.47 18.39 -40.38
N ASN A 384 42.60 19.11 -40.38
CA ASN A 384 43.92 18.50 -40.21
C ASN A 384 44.13 17.95 -38.80
N THR A 385 43.54 18.60 -37.79
CA THR A 385 43.58 18.12 -36.40
C THR A 385 42.82 16.80 -36.26
N VAL A 386 41.65 16.68 -36.89
CA VAL A 386 40.90 15.41 -36.93
C VAL A 386 41.73 14.33 -37.62
N ARG A 387 42.26 14.62 -38.81
CA ARG A 387 43.09 13.66 -39.56
C ARG A 387 44.28 13.16 -38.74
N TYR A 388 45.02 14.07 -38.11
CA TYR A 388 46.16 13.73 -37.27
C TYR A 388 45.76 12.84 -36.09
N ARG A 389 44.67 13.16 -35.40
CA ARG A 389 44.18 12.37 -34.27
C ARG A 389 43.69 10.99 -34.70
N ILE A 390 43.00 10.87 -35.83
CA ILE A 390 42.60 9.56 -36.36
C ILE A 390 43.81 8.72 -36.75
N GLN A 391 44.79 9.30 -37.45
CA GLN A 391 46.03 8.60 -37.78
C GLN A 391 46.75 8.06 -36.54
N ARG A 392 46.84 8.89 -35.48
CA ARG A 392 47.39 8.48 -34.17
C ARG A 392 46.62 7.29 -33.57
N VAL A 393 45.29 7.28 -33.69
CA VAL A 393 44.45 6.18 -33.20
C VAL A 393 44.69 4.91 -34.01
N GLU A 394 44.72 5.01 -35.34
CA GLU A 394 44.97 3.87 -36.24
C GLU A 394 46.35 3.25 -36.01
N GLU A 395 47.38 4.06 -35.76
CA GLU A 395 48.72 3.60 -35.37
C GLU A 395 48.70 2.77 -34.08
N VAL A 396 47.91 3.19 -33.09
CA VAL A 396 47.80 2.50 -31.79
C VAL A 396 46.95 1.22 -31.89
N LEU A 397 45.88 1.26 -32.69
CA LEU A 397 45.01 0.10 -32.93
C LEU A 397 45.65 -0.91 -33.88
N GLY A 398 46.62 -0.48 -34.70
CA GLY A 398 47.28 -1.30 -35.72
C GLY A 398 46.37 -1.63 -36.92
N ARG A 399 45.33 -0.82 -37.14
CA ARG A 399 44.31 -1.03 -38.18
C ARG A 399 43.56 0.27 -38.49
N ASP A 400 43.00 0.35 -39.68
CA ASP A 400 42.14 1.46 -40.09
C ASP A 400 40.87 1.52 -39.22
N LEU A 401 40.38 2.73 -38.99
CA LEU A 401 39.18 2.98 -38.17
C LEU A 401 37.91 2.38 -38.80
N ALA A 402 37.90 2.24 -40.12
CA ALA A 402 36.81 1.63 -40.87
C ALA A 402 36.74 0.11 -40.69
N THR A 403 37.87 -0.55 -40.39
CA THR A 403 37.90 -1.96 -40.02
C THR A 403 37.17 -2.12 -38.69
N ASN A 404 36.30 -3.13 -38.52
CA ASN A 404 35.61 -3.40 -37.24
C ASN A 404 34.93 -2.19 -36.58
N ARG A 405 34.23 -1.39 -37.38
CA ARG A 405 33.50 -0.18 -36.93
C ARG A 405 32.51 -0.48 -35.79
N LEU A 406 31.65 -1.49 -35.94
CA LEU A 406 30.63 -1.81 -34.95
C LEU A 406 31.24 -2.18 -33.58
N PRO A 407 32.21 -3.12 -33.47
CA PRO A 407 32.92 -3.38 -32.21
C PRO A 407 33.51 -2.13 -31.55
N LEU A 408 34.06 -1.20 -32.34
CA LEU A 408 34.64 0.04 -31.83
C LEU A 408 33.56 1.01 -31.29
N GLU A 409 32.44 1.17 -32.01
CA GLU A 409 31.30 1.96 -31.54
C GLU A 409 30.73 1.39 -30.23
N LEU A 410 30.56 0.07 -30.15
CA LEU A 410 30.09 -0.62 -28.95
C LEU A 410 31.04 -0.44 -27.76
N ALA A 411 32.34 -0.52 -28.00
CA ALA A 411 33.34 -0.32 -26.96
C ALA A 411 33.31 1.12 -26.41
N LEU A 412 33.11 2.13 -27.26
CA LEU A 412 32.93 3.52 -26.83
C LEU A 412 31.67 3.69 -25.97
N GLU A 413 30.53 3.12 -26.39
CA GLU A 413 29.29 3.20 -25.60
C GLU A 413 29.40 2.49 -24.25
N CYS A 414 30.07 1.32 -24.21
CA CYS A 414 30.34 0.60 -22.97
C CYS A 414 31.25 1.41 -22.05
N PHE A 415 32.30 2.03 -22.58
CA PHE A 415 33.22 2.87 -21.80
C PHE A 415 32.54 4.11 -21.24
N ASP A 416 31.68 4.77 -22.03
CA ASP A 416 30.93 5.95 -21.59
C ASP A 416 29.92 5.60 -20.47
N THR A 417 29.38 4.38 -20.51
CA THR A 417 28.41 3.89 -19.53
C THR A 417 29.09 3.42 -18.24
N PHE A 418 30.15 2.62 -18.32
CA PHE A 418 30.73 1.92 -17.16
C PHE A 418 32.15 2.34 -16.79
N GLY A 419 32.88 2.95 -17.72
CA GLY A 419 34.33 3.13 -17.61
C GLY A 419 35.10 1.92 -18.13
N ARG A 420 36.26 1.65 -17.52
CA ARG A 420 37.11 0.51 -17.88
C ARG A 420 36.49 -0.83 -17.49
#